data_AF-A0A5S3RKM6-F1
#
_entry.id   AF-A0A5S3RKM6-F1
#
_cell.length_a   1.000
_cell.length_b   1.000
_cell.length_c   1.000
_cell.angle_alpha   90.00
_cell.angle_beta   90.00
_cell.angle_gamma   90.00
#
_symmetry.space_group_name_H-M   'P 1'
#
loop_
_entity.id
_entity.type
_entity.pdbx_description
1 polymer ?
#
loop_
_entity_poly.entity_id
_entity_poly.type
_entity_poly.pdbx_seq_one_letter_code
_entity_poly.pdbx_strand_id
1 'polypeptide(L)'
;MNKRTAVKPRRRAWSRIVPRSLNESLQLCKEHAQQAKQMSVPRIADRCGMSTDMLYKRLGSGDMPASLLIPFMAATGRVYPLMYMAHSLDKLIIDMPKGKKPSQASLTHLNQFANQVIGLIMQLEEGNGNCEYVADQIVLLMQDLAYQKLEVEKLDEPQTSFDLAPDDEDELSQH
;
A
#
# COMPACT_ATOMS: atom_id res chain seq x y z
N MET A 1 29.35 37.10 -13.17
CA MET A 1 28.13 36.50 -13.76
C MET A 1 27.80 35.21 -12.99
N ASN A 2 27.06 35.29 -11.88
CA ASN A 2 26.78 34.13 -11.03
C ASN A 2 25.71 33.22 -11.65
N LYS A 3 26.10 32.02 -12.06
CA LYS A 3 25.18 30.95 -12.48
C LYS A 3 24.39 30.49 -11.25
N ARG A 4 23.14 30.95 -11.11
CA ARG A 4 22.18 30.39 -10.14
C ARG A 4 21.99 28.91 -10.49
N THR A 5 22.50 28.03 -9.65
CA THR A 5 22.23 26.59 -9.74
C THR A 5 20.74 26.38 -9.48
N ALA A 6 19.99 26.09 -10.54
CA ALA A 6 18.58 25.72 -10.42
C ALA A 6 18.52 24.37 -9.70
N VAL A 7 18.14 24.39 -8.42
CA VAL A 7 17.85 23.18 -7.65
C VAL A 7 16.68 22.49 -8.32
N LYS A 8 16.93 21.33 -8.94
CA LYS A 8 15.87 20.49 -9.52
C LYS A 8 14.84 20.21 -8.42
N PRO A 9 13.55 20.52 -8.62
CA PRO A 9 12.56 20.33 -7.58
C PRO A 9 12.56 18.86 -7.14
N ARG A 10 12.69 18.62 -5.83
CA ARG A 10 12.62 17.27 -5.27
C ARG A 10 11.27 16.69 -5.64
N ARG A 11 11.27 15.51 -6.28
CA ARG A 11 10.06 14.74 -6.53
C ARG A 11 9.34 14.55 -5.20
N ARG A 12 8.04 14.88 -5.18
CA ARG A 12 7.20 14.72 -3.99
C ARG A 12 7.25 13.25 -3.53
N ALA A 13 7.50 13.03 -2.24
CA ALA A 13 7.59 11.71 -1.65
C ALA A 13 6.19 11.15 -1.36
N TRP A 14 5.51 10.65 -2.40
CA TRP A 14 4.13 10.17 -2.33
C TRP A 14 3.86 9.11 -1.25
N SER A 15 4.85 8.29 -0.90
CA SER A 15 4.69 7.28 0.16
C SER A 15 4.61 7.86 1.59
N ARG A 16 4.99 9.13 1.79
CA ARG A 16 5.05 9.77 3.12
C ARG A 16 3.95 10.80 3.36
N ILE A 17 2.98 10.89 2.46
CA ILE A 17 1.91 11.88 2.56
C ILE A 17 0.79 11.33 3.42
N VAL A 18 0.36 12.08 4.43
CA VAL A 18 -0.81 11.78 5.24
C VAL A 18 -1.89 12.84 4.99
N PRO A 19 -3.04 12.48 4.37
CA PRO A 19 -4.13 13.41 4.10
C PRO A 19 -4.83 13.84 5.38
N ARG A 20 -5.34 15.07 5.42
CA ARG A 20 -6.05 15.66 6.58
C ARG A 20 -7.54 15.87 6.34
N SER A 21 -8.02 15.64 5.12
CA SER A 21 -9.45 15.62 4.80
C SER A 21 -9.76 14.64 3.67
N LEU A 22 -11.04 14.24 3.54
CA LEU A 22 -11.47 13.38 2.45
C LEU A 22 -11.28 14.05 1.08
N ASN A 23 -11.61 15.34 0.97
CA ASN A 23 -11.40 16.10 -0.26
C ASN A 23 -9.92 16.14 -0.66
N GLU A 24 -9.05 16.54 0.28
CA GLU A 24 -7.59 16.55 0.06
C GLU A 24 -7.09 15.16 -0.37
N SER A 25 -7.55 14.09 0.28
CA SER A 25 -7.14 12.72 -0.04
C SER A 25 -7.46 12.34 -1.50
N LEU A 26 -8.62 12.76 -2.02
CA LEU A 26 -9.04 12.52 -3.39
C LEU A 26 -8.20 13.35 -4.38
N GLN A 27 -7.92 14.61 -4.05
CA GLN A 27 -7.06 15.47 -4.86
C GLN A 27 -5.63 14.92 -4.93
N LEU A 28 -5.07 14.46 -3.80
CA LEU A 28 -3.75 13.85 -3.75
C LEU A 28 -3.67 12.58 -4.61
N CYS A 29 -4.72 11.75 -4.63
CA CYS A 29 -4.79 10.60 -5.53
C CYS A 29 -4.77 11.03 -7.01
N LYS A 30 -5.55 12.05 -7.38
CA LYS A 30 -5.53 12.61 -8.74
C LYS A 30 -4.16 13.17 -9.12
N GLU A 31 -3.55 13.97 -8.25
CA GLU A 31 -2.21 14.55 -8.47
C GLU A 31 -1.14 13.46 -8.62
N HIS A 32 -1.20 12.40 -7.79
CA HIS A 32 -0.31 11.25 -7.92
C HIS A 32 -0.46 10.59 -9.29
N ALA A 33 -1.70 10.37 -9.75
CA ALA A 33 -1.96 9.77 -11.05
C ALA A 33 -1.40 10.62 -12.21
N GLN A 34 -1.53 11.95 -12.12
CA GLN A 34 -1.00 12.86 -13.13
C GLN A 34 0.54 12.91 -13.11
N GLN A 35 1.16 13.04 -11.93
CA GLN A 35 2.60 13.27 -11.81
C GLN A 35 3.43 11.97 -11.88
N ALA A 36 2.96 10.88 -11.30
CA ALA A 36 3.70 9.62 -11.21
C ALA A 36 3.31 8.62 -12.30
N LYS A 37 2.03 8.59 -12.70
CA LYS A 37 1.52 7.65 -13.73
C LYS A 37 1.24 8.32 -15.08
N GLN A 38 1.44 9.63 -15.21
CA GLN A 38 1.16 10.40 -16.44
C GLN A 38 -0.27 10.19 -16.97
N MET A 39 -1.23 9.99 -16.07
CA MET A 39 -2.62 9.78 -16.44
C MET A 39 -3.37 11.12 -16.53
N SER A 40 -4.08 11.34 -17.64
CA SER A 40 -5.00 12.46 -17.77
C SER A 40 -6.28 12.24 -16.95
N VAL A 41 -6.94 13.33 -16.56
CA VAL A 41 -8.21 13.24 -15.80
C VAL A 41 -9.29 12.48 -16.57
N PRO A 42 -9.48 12.65 -17.89
CA PRO A 42 -10.40 11.81 -18.66
C PRO A 42 -10.11 10.32 -18.52
N ARG A 43 -8.83 9.92 -18.62
CA ARG A 43 -8.44 8.51 -18.48
C ARG A 43 -8.72 7.95 -17.08
N ILE A 44 -8.63 8.79 -16.03
CA ILE A 44 -9.01 8.38 -14.68
C ILE A 44 -10.52 8.18 -14.60
N ALA A 45 -11.31 9.10 -15.18
CA ALA A 45 -12.77 9.01 -15.20
C ALA A 45 -13.25 7.76 -15.95
N ASP A 46 -12.67 7.46 -17.12
CA ASP A 46 -12.95 6.26 -17.90
C ASP A 46 -12.73 4.98 -17.10
N ARG A 47 -11.61 4.89 -16.36
CA ARG A 47 -11.32 3.74 -15.48
C ARG A 47 -12.26 3.62 -14.29
N CYS A 48 -12.89 4.71 -13.89
CA CYS A 48 -13.90 4.69 -12.83
C CYS A 48 -15.32 4.50 -13.39
N GLY A 49 -15.50 4.41 -14.72
CA GLY A 49 -16.82 4.30 -15.35
C GLY A 49 -17.69 5.54 -15.17
N MET A 50 -17.10 6.75 -15.10
CA MET A 50 -17.84 8.01 -14.99
C MET A 50 -17.35 9.05 -15.99
N SER A 51 -18.17 10.08 -16.25
CA SER A 51 -17.74 11.19 -17.10
C SER A 51 -16.70 12.08 -16.41
N THR A 52 -15.91 12.79 -17.22
CA THR A 52 -14.89 13.72 -16.72
C THR A 52 -15.50 14.83 -15.85
N ASP A 53 -16.64 15.39 -16.28
CA ASP A 53 -17.34 16.44 -15.53
C ASP A 53 -17.86 15.93 -14.19
N MET A 54 -18.37 14.70 -14.17
CA MET A 54 -18.79 14.05 -12.93
C MET A 54 -17.60 13.85 -12.00
N LEU A 55 -16.46 13.40 -12.50
CA LEU A 55 -15.24 13.26 -11.69
C LEU A 55 -14.83 14.60 -11.07
N TYR A 56 -14.76 15.68 -11.85
CA TYR A 56 -14.45 17.00 -11.30
C TYR A 56 -15.45 17.47 -10.24
N LYS A 57 -16.75 17.26 -10.47
CA LYS A 57 -17.78 17.56 -9.48
C LYS A 57 -17.53 16.82 -8.16
N ARG A 58 -17.28 15.51 -8.23
CA ARG A 58 -17.02 14.67 -7.05
C ARG A 58 -15.76 15.10 -6.30
N LEU A 59 -14.69 15.39 -7.04
CA LEU A 59 -13.43 15.88 -6.49
C LEU A 59 -13.56 17.28 -5.85
N GLY A 60 -14.42 18.14 -6.39
CA GLY A 60 -14.70 19.46 -5.83
C GLY A 60 -15.47 19.38 -4.51
N SER A 61 -16.49 18.53 -4.44
CA SER A 61 -17.29 18.33 -3.23
C SER A 61 -16.60 17.50 -2.14
N GLY A 62 -15.73 16.56 -2.52
CA GLY A 62 -15.25 15.51 -1.61
C GLY A 62 -16.19 14.30 -1.48
N ASP A 63 -17.41 14.39 -2.03
CA ASP A 63 -18.45 13.36 -1.96
C ASP A 63 -18.31 12.27 -3.05
N MET A 64 -17.21 11.54 -3.02
CA MET A 64 -17.05 10.35 -3.88
C MET A 64 -17.95 9.21 -3.38
N PRO A 65 -18.83 8.62 -4.23
CA PRO A 65 -19.63 7.47 -3.83
C PRO A 65 -18.74 6.29 -3.41
N ALA A 66 -19.15 5.58 -2.37
CA ALA A 66 -18.38 4.45 -1.82
C ALA A 66 -18.08 3.37 -2.88
N SER A 67 -19.05 3.09 -3.77
CA SER A 67 -18.88 2.14 -4.90
C SER A 67 -17.77 2.54 -5.87
N LEU A 68 -17.39 3.82 -5.91
CA LEU A 68 -16.39 4.36 -6.82
C LEU A 68 -15.03 4.60 -6.14
N LEU A 69 -14.93 4.51 -4.81
CA LEU A 69 -13.68 4.72 -4.09
C LEU A 69 -12.62 3.68 -4.46
N ILE A 70 -12.97 2.39 -4.51
CA ILE A 70 -12.04 1.32 -4.88
C ILE A 70 -11.52 1.49 -6.31
N PRO A 71 -12.37 1.62 -7.36
CA PRO A 71 -11.86 1.81 -8.72
C PRO A 71 -11.05 3.10 -8.86
N PHE A 72 -11.42 4.18 -8.16
CA PHE A 72 -10.65 5.42 -8.15
C PHE A 72 -9.25 5.24 -7.52
N MET A 73 -9.16 4.61 -6.35
CA MET A 73 -7.88 4.32 -5.69
C MET A 73 -7.02 3.37 -6.53
N ALA A 74 -7.62 2.36 -7.17
CA ALA A 74 -6.91 1.44 -8.07
C ALA A 74 -6.37 2.16 -9.32
N ALA A 75 -7.19 3.01 -9.96
CA ALA A 75 -6.79 3.80 -11.12
C ALA A 75 -5.62 4.73 -10.78
N THR A 76 -5.75 5.49 -9.69
CA THR A 76 -4.75 6.47 -9.24
C THR A 76 -3.51 5.82 -8.62
N GLY A 77 -3.65 4.62 -8.05
CA GLY A 77 -2.59 3.83 -7.44
C GLY A 77 -2.19 4.24 -6.03
N ARG A 78 -3.07 4.97 -5.33
CA ARG A 78 -2.90 5.34 -3.92
C ARG A 78 -4.21 5.18 -3.18
N VAL A 79 -4.12 4.86 -1.90
CA VAL A 79 -5.25 4.58 -1.01
C VAL A 79 -5.49 5.69 0.02
N TYR A 80 -5.18 6.94 -0.33
CA TYR A 80 -5.29 8.07 0.59
C TYR A 80 -6.71 8.26 1.18
N PRO A 81 -7.82 8.12 0.42
CA PRO A 81 -9.15 8.21 1.00
C PRO A 81 -9.40 7.17 2.09
N LEU A 82 -8.98 5.92 1.84
CA LEU A 82 -9.09 4.85 2.83
C LEU A 82 -8.24 5.18 4.07
N MET A 83 -7.00 5.64 3.87
CA MET A 83 -6.09 6.03 4.95
C MET A 83 -6.66 7.15 5.81
N TYR A 84 -7.24 8.19 5.21
CA TYR A 84 -7.94 9.26 5.93
C TYR A 84 -9.09 8.71 6.76
N MET A 85 -9.95 7.87 6.18
CA MET A 85 -11.10 7.28 6.88
C MET A 85 -10.67 6.41 8.06
N ALA A 86 -9.64 5.59 7.88
CA ALA A 86 -9.09 4.77 8.96
C ALA A 86 -8.50 5.62 10.09
N HIS A 87 -7.66 6.61 9.75
CA HIS A 87 -7.06 7.50 10.75
C HIS A 87 -8.10 8.31 11.51
N SER A 88 -9.20 8.71 10.85
CA SER A 88 -10.31 9.43 11.49
C SER A 88 -11.09 8.56 12.49
N LEU A 89 -10.89 7.24 12.46
CA LEU A 89 -11.51 6.26 13.35
C LEU A 89 -10.49 5.62 14.30
N ASP A 90 -9.31 6.24 14.45
CA ASP A 90 -8.18 5.71 15.21
C ASP A 90 -7.78 4.29 14.79
N LYS A 91 -7.95 3.99 13.50
CA LYS A 91 -7.52 2.74 12.87
C LYS A 91 -6.30 2.99 11.99
N LEU A 92 -5.44 1.99 11.92
CA LEU A 92 -4.26 2.01 11.06
C LEU A 92 -4.50 1.11 9.84
N ILE A 93 -4.02 1.54 8.67
CA ILE A 93 -4.00 0.72 7.46
C ILE A 93 -2.59 0.19 7.25
N ILE A 94 -2.52 -1.11 7.04
CA ILE A 94 -1.30 -1.83 6.75
C ILE A 94 -1.45 -2.38 5.35
N ASP A 95 -0.51 -2.04 4.45
CA ASP A 95 -0.48 -2.65 3.13
C ASP A 95 -0.23 -4.15 3.28
N MET A 96 -1.10 -4.97 2.67
CA MET A 96 -0.88 -6.41 2.68
C MET A 96 0.39 -6.72 1.89
N PRO A 97 1.35 -7.42 2.49
CA PRO A 97 2.63 -7.72 1.86
C PRO A 97 2.47 -8.75 0.73
N LYS A 98 3.09 -8.44 -0.41
CA LYS A 98 2.95 -9.21 -1.65
C LYS A 98 3.95 -10.36 -1.67
N GLY A 99 3.60 -11.49 -1.05
CA GLY A 99 4.05 -12.87 -1.35
C GLY A 99 5.52 -13.16 -1.74
N LYS A 100 6.47 -12.26 -1.49
CA LYS A 100 7.90 -12.52 -1.74
C LYS A 100 8.36 -13.51 -0.69
N LYS A 101 8.74 -14.72 -1.11
CA LYS A 101 9.24 -15.80 -0.25
C LYS A 101 10.07 -15.24 0.92
N PRO A 102 9.77 -15.63 2.16
CA PRO A 102 10.64 -15.31 3.28
C PRO A 102 11.94 -16.07 3.01
N SER A 103 13.05 -15.34 2.84
CA SER A 103 14.34 -15.96 3.12
C SER A 103 14.28 -16.38 4.59
N GLN A 104 14.73 -17.58 4.95
CA GLN A 104 14.68 -18.11 6.33
C GLN A 104 15.31 -17.18 7.40
N ALA A 105 16.00 -16.11 6.98
CA ALA A 105 16.34 -14.96 7.80
C ALA A 105 15.13 -14.20 8.42
N SER A 106 13.90 -14.37 7.91
CA SER A 106 12.77 -13.50 8.23
C SER A 106 12.22 -13.65 9.65
N LEU A 107 12.07 -14.87 10.20
CA LEU A 107 11.49 -15.07 11.54
C LEU A 107 12.45 -14.64 12.66
N THR A 108 13.74 -14.96 12.53
CA THR A 108 14.78 -14.51 13.47
C THR A 108 14.92 -12.99 13.42
N HIS A 109 14.90 -12.40 12.21
CA HIS A 109 14.94 -10.95 12.04
C HIS A 109 13.69 -10.26 12.61
N LEU A 110 12.50 -10.83 12.40
CA LEU A 110 11.25 -10.36 12.99
C LEU A 110 11.33 -10.40 14.52
N ASN A 111 11.81 -11.49 15.11
CA ASN A 111 11.96 -11.60 16.55
C ASN A 111 12.94 -10.55 17.11
N GLN A 112 14.09 -10.37 16.44
CA GLN A 112 15.06 -9.34 16.83
C GLN A 112 14.46 -7.94 16.72
N PHE A 113 13.77 -7.63 15.61
CA PHE A 113 13.15 -6.34 15.40
C PHE A 113 12.03 -6.08 16.40
N ALA A 114 11.18 -7.07 16.70
CA ALA A 114 10.15 -6.97 17.72
C ALA A 114 10.74 -6.61 19.10
N ASN A 115 11.81 -7.29 19.51
CA ASN A 115 12.50 -7.00 20.77
C ASN A 115 13.12 -5.59 20.78
N GLN A 116 13.66 -5.13 19.66
CA GLN A 116 14.19 -3.76 19.54
C GLN A 116 13.09 -2.72 19.71
N VAL A 117 11.94 -2.90 19.06
CA VAL A 117 10.80 -1.98 19.18
C VAL A 117 10.26 -1.96 20.61
N ILE A 118 10.15 -3.12 21.27
CA ILE A 118 9.77 -3.19 22.69
C ILE A 118 10.77 -2.40 23.56
N GLY A 119 12.08 -2.54 23.32
CA GLY A 119 13.10 -1.76 24.01
C GLY A 119 12.95 -0.24 23.81
N LEU A 120 12.60 0.20 22.59
CA LEU A 120 12.34 1.62 22.31
C LEU A 120 11.08 2.13 23.04
N ILE A 121 10.05 1.31 23.18
CA ILE A 121 8.85 1.65 23.95
C ILE A 121 9.20 1.82 25.43
N MET A 122 9.98 0.91 26.00
CA MET A 122 10.43 1.00 27.40
C MET A 122 11.25 2.28 27.64
N GLN A 123 12.17 2.62 26.73
CA GLN A 123 12.95 3.86 26.83
C GLN A 123 12.03 5.10 26.81
N LEU A 124 10.97 5.09 25.99
CA LEU A 124 10.01 6.18 25.91
C LEU A 124 9.25 6.37 27.24
N GLU A 125 8.87 5.28 27.92
CA GLU A 125 8.23 5.32 29.24
C GLU A 125 9.14 5.90 30.32
N GLU A 126 10.45 5.66 30.21
CA GLU A 126 11.48 6.26 31.08
C GLU A 126 11.75 7.74 30.77
N GLY A 127 11.05 8.33 29.78
CA GLY A 127 11.20 9.72 29.35
C GLY A 127 12.34 9.94 28.35
N ASN A 128 12.98 8.87 27.87
CA ASN A 128 14.09 8.92 26.91
C ASN A 128 13.63 8.40 25.55
N GLY A 129 13.38 9.28 24.59
CA GLY A 129 13.08 8.84 23.23
C GLY A 129 12.33 9.87 22.41
N ASN A 130 12.27 9.63 21.10
CA ASN A 130 11.46 10.44 20.19
C ASN A 130 10.13 9.72 19.93
N CYS A 131 9.02 10.30 20.41
CA CYS A 131 7.67 9.73 20.25
C CYS A 131 7.32 9.43 18.78
N GLU A 132 7.68 10.32 17.86
CA GLU A 132 7.41 10.17 16.42
C GLU A 132 8.18 8.98 15.85
N TYR A 133 9.44 8.83 16.24
CA TYR A 133 10.28 7.71 15.80
C TYR A 133 9.77 6.36 16.34
N VAL A 134 9.40 6.29 17.62
CA VAL A 134 8.89 5.04 18.22
C VAL A 134 7.56 4.64 17.56
N ALA A 135 6.66 5.60 17.31
CA ALA A 135 5.42 5.34 16.59
C ALA A 135 5.68 4.77 15.17
N ASP A 136 6.63 5.33 14.42
CA ASP A 136 7.02 4.81 13.11
C ASP A 136 7.54 3.38 13.18
N GLN A 137 8.37 3.04 14.18
CA GLN A 137 8.89 1.69 14.36
C GLN A 137 7.80 0.66 14.71
N ILE A 138 6.82 1.06 15.53
CA ILE A 138 5.65 0.21 15.85
C ILE A 138 4.86 -0.12 14.58
N VAL A 139 4.63 0.88 13.71
CA VAL A 139 3.92 0.68 12.45
C VAL A 139 4.67 -0.29 11.53
N LEU A 140 6.00 -0.20 11.46
CA LEU A 140 6.82 -1.14 10.70
C LEU A 140 6.72 -2.56 11.24
N LEU A 141 6.78 -2.74 12.57
CA LEU A 141 6.62 -4.06 13.18
C LEU A 141 5.23 -4.65 12.90
N MET A 142 4.17 -3.84 12.93
CA MET A 142 2.82 -4.29 12.57
C MET A 142 2.73 -4.75 11.11
N GLN A 143 3.46 -4.11 10.19
CA GLN A 143 3.55 -4.56 8.79
C GLN A 143 4.23 -5.94 8.67
N ASP A 144 5.33 -6.16 9.39
CA ASP A 144 6.03 -7.45 9.37
C ASP A 144 5.20 -8.57 10.01
N LEU A 145 4.46 -8.27 11.09
CA LEU A 145 3.53 -9.23 11.70
C LEU A 145 2.36 -9.56 10.78
N ALA A 146 1.82 -8.57 10.06
CA ALA A 146 0.78 -8.80 9.05
C ALA A 146 1.28 -9.70 7.90
N TYR A 147 2.56 -9.61 7.53
CA TYR A 147 3.17 -10.56 6.59
C TYR A 147 3.13 -11.98 7.11
N GLN A 148 3.57 -12.19 8.36
CA GLN A 148 3.58 -13.52 8.94
C GLN A 148 2.18 -14.12 9.07
N LYS A 149 1.18 -13.30 9.43
CA LYS A 149 -0.23 -13.73 9.45
C LYS A 149 -0.67 -14.30 8.11
N LEU A 150 -0.36 -13.61 7.00
CA LEU A 150 -0.73 -14.07 5.66
C LEU A 150 0.00 -15.35 5.25
N GLU A 151 1.25 -15.52 5.66
CA GLU A 151 1.95 -16.81 5.46
C GLU A 151 1.26 -17.95 6.20
N VAL A 152 0.81 -17.71 7.43
CA VAL A 152 0.05 -18.69 8.21
C VAL A 152 -1.28 -19.03 7.53
N GLU A 153 -2.01 -18.03 7.05
CA GLU A 153 -3.28 -18.25 6.32
C GLU A 153 -3.07 -19.05 5.01
N LYS A 154 -1.94 -18.86 4.32
CA LYS A 154 -1.59 -19.65 3.12
C LYS A 154 -1.26 -21.11 3.40
N LEU A 155 -0.87 -21.46 4.62
CA LEU A 155 -0.67 -22.86 5.00
C LEU A 155 -2.00 -23.59 5.17
N ASP A 156 -3.08 -22.85 5.45
CA ASP A 156 -4.45 -23.38 5.57
C ASP A 156 -5.13 -23.52 4.19
N GLU A 157 -4.62 -22.86 3.15
CA GLU A 157 -5.08 -23.08 1.77
C GLU A 157 -4.61 -24.46 1.28
N PRO A 158 -5.52 -25.40 0.96
CA PRO A 158 -5.14 -26.70 0.41
C PRO A 158 -4.48 -26.46 -0.94
N GLN A 159 -3.16 -26.63 -0.99
CA GLN A 159 -2.41 -26.44 -2.23
C GLN A 159 -2.91 -27.45 -3.25
N THR A 160 -3.57 -26.97 -4.29
CA THR A 160 -3.87 -27.74 -5.50
C THR A 160 -2.53 -28.02 -6.18
N SER A 161 -1.89 -29.12 -5.82
CA SER A 161 -0.78 -29.68 -6.59
C SER A 161 -1.35 -30.18 -7.91
N PHE A 162 -1.31 -29.33 -8.94
CA PHE A 162 -1.49 -29.77 -10.32
C PHE A 162 -0.15 -30.35 -10.77
N ASP A 163 0.11 -31.57 -10.31
CA ASP A 163 1.24 -32.37 -10.78
C ASP A 163 0.81 -32.98 -12.11
N LEU A 164 1.17 -32.29 -13.21
CA LEU A 164 1.10 -32.87 -14.54
C LEU A 164 2.16 -33.97 -14.59
N ALA A 165 1.73 -35.21 -14.32
CA ALA A 165 2.50 -36.37 -14.72
C ALA A 165 2.81 -36.25 -16.22
N PRO A 166 4.05 -36.51 -16.67
CA PRO A 166 4.36 -36.51 -18.09
C PRO A 166 3.48 -37.54 -18.78
N ASP A 167 2.82 -37.14 -19.88
CA ASP A 167 2.08 -38.02 -20.75
C ASP A 167 3.01 -39.16 -21.21
N ASP A 168 2.75 -40.39 -20.75
CA ASP A 168 3.28 -41.60 -21.36
C ASP A 168 2.63 -41.72 -22.75
N GLU A 169 3.25 -41.10 -23.76
CA GLU A 169 3.08 -41.55 -25.15
C GLU A 169 3.80 -42.90 -25.29
N ASP A 170 3.08 -44.00 -25.04
CA ASP A 170 3.37 -45.28 -25.67
C ASP A 170 2.12 -46.17 -25.66
N GLU A 171 1.96 -46.94 -26.73
CA GLU A 171 0.88 -47.89 -27.04
C GLU A 171 -0.39 -47.33 -27.70
N LEU A 172 -0.32 -47.15 -29.02
CA LEU A 172 -1.35 -47.64 -29.96
C LEU A 172 -0.72 -47.91 -31.34
N SER A 173 0.23 -48.85 -31.37
CA SER A 173 0.53 -49.60 -32.59
C SER A 173 0.12 -51.04 -32.35
N GLN A 174 -1.14 -51.36 -32.65
CA GLN A 174 -1.59 -52.72 -32.96
C GLN A 174 -2.96 -52.66 -33.66
N HIS A 175 -2.92 -53.10 -34.93
CA HIS A 175 -3.99 -53.43 -35.89
C HIS A 175 -4.56 -52.31 -36.77
#